data_AF-A0A6V7Q8I5-F1
#
_entry.id   AF-A0A6V7Q8I5-F1
#
_cell.length_a   1.000
_cell.length_b   1.000
_cell.length_c   1.000
_cell.angle_alpha   90.00
_cell.angle_beta   90.00
_cell.angle_gamma   90.00
#
_symmetry.space_group_name_H-M   'P 1'
#
loop_
_entity.id
_entity.type
_entity.pdbx_description
1 polymer ?
#
loop_
_entity_poly.entity_id
_entity_poly.type
_entity_poly.pdbx_seq_one_letter_code
_entity_poly.pdbx_strand_id
1 'polypeptide(L)'
;MEAARRASASPLLRRRLLPAGGSSACGPARRWVTYMPRPGDGAPRTVTLIPGDGIGPLVTGAVREVMEAMHAPVAFESYAVHGDMPAVPGEVVESIRRNKVCLKGGLATPLGGGVSSLNLQLRKELDLFASLVHCSNLPGLPTRHSGVDIVVIRENTEGEYAGLEHEVVPGVVENLKVITKFCSERIAQYAFEFAYLNNRKKVTAVHKANIMKLADGLFLESCREVATKYPGIKYNEIIVDNCCMQLVSKPEQFDVMVTPNLYGTLVANVAAGIAGGSGVMPGGNVGQDHAIFEQGASAGNVGNPKIMEQKKANPVALLLSSAMMLRHLQFPSFADRLETAVNQVISEGKYKTKDLGGDSSTQEVVDAVIAALD
;
A
#
# COMPACT_ATOMS: atom_id res chain seq x y z
N MET A 1 8.63 41.48 65.77
CA MET A 1 8.24 40.60 66.90
C MET A 1 7.48 39.44 66.30
N GLU A 2 7.79 38.17 66.46
CA GLU A 2 8.86 37.46 67.15
C GLU A 2 8.77 35.97 66.72
N ALA A 3 9.94 35.34 66.59
CA ALA A 3 10.28 33.89 66.61
C ALA A 3 9.34 32.86 65.94
N ALA A 4 9.71 32.11 64.90
CA ALA A 4 10.88 31.21 64.70
C ALA A 4 11.03 30.08 65.73
N ARG A 5 10.84 28.83 65.28
CA ARG A 5 11.54 27.58 65.70
C ARG A 5 11.26 26.53 64.59
N ARG A 6 12.21 26.24 63.68
CA ARG A 6 13.33 25.26 63.78
C ARG A 6 12.85 23.87 64.26
N ALA A 7 13.25 22.73 63.73
CA ALA A 7 14.09 22.31 62.60
C ALA A 7 14.08 20.75 62.57
N SER A 8 14.74 20.17 61.56
CA SER A 8 15.23 18.77 61.46
C SER A 8 14.24 17.72 60.95
N ALA A 9 14.62 16.68 60.23
CA ALA A 9 15.74 16.38 59.33
C ALA A 9 15.35 15.02 58.72
N SER A 10 15.45 14.86 57.40
CA SER A 10 15.38 13.54 56.73
C SER A 10 16.59 12.70 57.18
N PRO A 11 16.56 11.34 57.14
CA PRO A 11 16.93 10.68 55.87
C PRO A 11 16.41 9.23 55.61
N LEU A 12 16.31 8.90 54.32
CA LEU A 12 16.71 7.65 53.64
C LEU A 12 15.97 6.30 53.87
N LEU A 13 15.48 5.78 52.72
CA LEU A 13 15.38 4.39 52.25
C LEU A 13 14.82 3.28 53.18
N ARG A 14 13.67 2.71 52.77
CA ARG A 14 13.54 1.25 52.64
C ARG A 14 12.48 0.83 51.62
N ARG A 15 12.76 -0.32 51.05
CA ARG A 15 12.31 -0.95 49.81
C ARG A 15 11.01 -1.74 50.02
N ARG A 16 10.12 -1.69 49.00
CA ARG A 16 9.07 -2.65 48.60
C ARG A 16 8.07 -3.14 49.66
N LEU A 17 6.77 -3.03 49.33
CA LEU A 17 5.77 -4.09 49.35
C LEU A 17 4.52 -3.60 48.58
N LEU A 18 4.14 -4.30 47.50
CA LEU A 18 2.79 -4.23 46.92
C LEU A 18 1.84 -5.04 47.83
N PRO A 19 0.55 -4.69 47.90
CA PRO A 19 -0.46 -5.49 47.19
C PRO A 19 -1.51 -4.58 46.49
N ALA A 20 -1.82 -4.84 45.23
CA ALA A 20 -2.93 -5.67 44.74
C ALA A 20 -4.30 -4.97 44.77
N GLY A 21 -4.91 -4.85 43.59
CA GLY A 21 -6.36 -4.69 43.43
C GLY A 21 -6.82 -3.30 42.99
N GLY A 22 -6.99 -3.11 41.68
CA GLY A 22 -7.58 -1.92 41.09
C GLY A 22 -7.73 -2.08 39.58
N SER A 23 -8.69 -2.92 39.18
CA SER A 23 -9.04 -3.21 37.80
C SER A 23 -9.47 -1.96 37.03
N SER A 24 -8.65 -1.51 36.08
CA SER A 24 -9.15 -0.95 34.83
C SER A 24 -8.62 -1.81 33.70
N ALA A 25 -9.48 -2.69 33.19
CA ALA A 25 -9.22 -3.44 31.97
C ALA A 25 -9.21 -2.45 30.80
N CYS A 26 -8.07 -1.77 30.60
CA CYS A 26 -7.71 -1.28 29.28
C CYS A 26 -7.41 -2.54 28.48
N GLY A 27 -8.33 -2.93 27.59
CA GLY A 27 -8.13 -4.05 26.68
C GLY A 27 -6.78 -3.91 25.97
N PRO A 28 -6.17 -5.01 25.48
CA PRO A 28 -4.93 -4.91 24.75
C PRO A 28 -5.21 -3.99 23.56
N ALA A 29 -4.59 -2.81 23.55
CA ALA A 29 -4.58 -1.97 22.36
C ALA A 29 -3.94 -2.82 21.27
N ARG A 30 -4.77 -3.43 20.42
CA ARG A 30 -4.33 -4.19 19.26
C ARG A 30 -3.51 -3.22 18.43
N ARG A 31 -2.18 -3.33 18.51
CA ARG A 31 -1.27 -2.58 17.63
C ARG A 31 -1.57 -3.03 16.21
N TRP A 32 -2.09 -2.12 15.41
CA TRP A 32 -2.38 -2.33 14.00
C TRP A 32 -1.06 -2.50 13.24
N VAL A 33 -1.03 -3.47 12.32
CA VAL A 33 0.15 -3.74 11.50
C VAL A 33 0.21 -2.71 10.38
N THR A 34 0.90 -1.61 10.64
CA THR A 34 1.43 -0.71 9.62
C THR A 34 2.82 -1.16 9.26
N TYR A 35 3.19 -0.99 8.00
CA TYR A 35 4.48 -1.37 7.40
C TYR A 35 5.68 -1.04 8.32
N MET A 36 6.08 -2.00 9.15
CA MET A 36 7.28 -1.92 9.99
C MET A 36 7.69 -3.27 10.58
N PRO A 37 8.98 -3.44 10.89
CA PRO A 37 9.52 -4.72 11.20
C PRO A 37 9.36 -5.14 12.68
N ARG A 38 8.82 -6.33 12.93
CA ARG A 38 9.15 -7.13 14.12
C ARG A 38 10.27 -8.08 13.73
N PRO A 39 11.44 -8.15 14.39
CA PRO A 39 12.44 -9.17 14.05
C PRO A 39 11.75 -10.53 13.91
N GLY A 40 11.68 -11.03 12.67
CA GLY A 40 11.20 -12.37 12.43
C GLY A 40 12.16 -13.32 13.11
N ASP A 41 11.69 -14.51 13.44
CA ASP A 41 12.53 -15.63 13.83
C ASP A 41 13.52 -16.08 12.73
N GLY A 42 13.52 -15.41 11.56
CA GLY A 42 14.29 -15.79 10.39
C GLY A 42 13.75 -17.05 9.71
N ALA A 43 12.62 -17.59 10.16
CA ALA A 43 12.06 -18.82 9.62
C ALA A 43 11.49 -18.56 8.22
N PRO A 44 11.70 -19.49 7.26
CA PRO A 44 11.09 -19.42 5.95
C PRO A 44 9.58 -19.20 6.03
N ARG A 45 9.05 -18.29 5.20
CA ARG A 45 7.63 -17.93 5.18
C ARG A 45 6.97 -18.44 3.92
N THR A 46 5.86 -19.13 4.06
CA THR A 46 5.01 -19.47 2.92
C THR A 46 4.18 -18.24 2.53
N VAL A 47 4.15 -17.93 1.24
CA VAL A 47 3.38 -16.82 0.66
C VAL A 47 2.46 -17.37 -0.41
N THR A 48 1.18 -16.99 -0.35
CA THR A 48 0.22 -17.34 -1.40
C THR A 48 0.55 -16.55 -2.67
N LEU A 49 0.69 -17.22 -3.81
CA LEU A 49 0.97 -16.59 -5.10
C LEU A 49 -0.26 -16.72 -6.01
N ILE A 50 -0.74 -15.59 -6.53
CA ILE A 50 -1.77 -15.56 -7.57
C ILE A 50 -1.14 -14.97 -8.83
N PRO A 51 -0.80 -15.78 -9.85
CA PRO A 51 -0.20 -15.27 -11.09
C PRO A 51 -1.08 -14.20 -11.77
N GLY A 52 -2.40 -14.39 -11.76
CA GLY A 52 -3.37 -13.48 -12.36
C GLY A 52 -3.43 -13.57 -13.89
N ASP A 53 -3.96 -12.51 -14.50
CA ASP A 53 -4.27 -12.42 -15.93
C ASP A 53 -3.31 -11.50 -16.69
N GLY A 54 -3.41 -11.52 -18.03
CA GLY A 54 -2.58 -10.70 -18.90
C GLY A 54 -1.11 -10.89 -18.57
N ILE A 55 -0.37 -9.81 -18.32
CA ILE A 55 1.06 -9.84 -17.99
C ILE A 55 1.39 -10.52 -16.64
N GLY A 56 0.40 -10.81 -15.80
CA GLY A 56 0.56 -11.33 -14.45
C GLY A 56 1.49 -12.54 -14.33
N PRO A 57 1.30 -13.62 -15.10
CA PRO A 57 2.19 -14.79 -15.06
C PRO A 57 3.64 -14.50 -15.42
N LEU A 58 3.90 -13.54 -16.34
CA LEU A 58 5.27 -13.15 -16.69
C LEU A 58 5.96 -12.43 -15.53
N VAL A 59 5.28 -11.43 -14.95
CA VAL A 59 5.88 -10.61 -13.88
C VAL A 59 5.97 -11.36 -12.55
N THR A 60 5.02 -12.26 -12.26
CA THR A 60 5.09 -13.13 -11.07
C THR A 60 6.15 -14.23 -11.24
N GLY A 61 6.32 -14.76 -12.45
CA GLY A 61 7.44 -15.64 -12.80
C GLY A 61 8.79 -14.96 -12.58
N ALA A 62 8.94 -13.72 -13.06
CA ALA A 62 10.13 -12.90 -12.84
C ALA A 62 10.46 -12.73 -11.34
N VAL A 63 9.45 -12.44 -10.50
CA VAL A 63 9.66 -12.36 -9.05
C VAL A 63 10.14 -13.69 -8.48
N ARG A 64 9.55 -14.82 -8.88
CA ARG A 64 9.98 -16.14 -8.39
C ARG A 64 11.44 -16.42 -8.73
N GLU A 65 11.86 -16.14 -9.95
CA GLU A 65 13.22 -16.37 -10.42
C GLU A 65 14.23 -15.52 -9.63
N VAL A 66 13.95 -14.24 -9.43
CA VAL A 66 14.79 -13.35 -8.63
C VAL A 66 14.87 -13.79 -7.16
N MET A 67 13.74 -14.17 -6.56
CA MET A 67 13.67 -14.67 -5.18
C MET A 67 14.46 -15.97 -4.99
N GLU A 68 14.42 -16.86 -5.97
CA GLU A 68 15.20 -18.10 -5.98
C GLU A 68 16.70 -17.81 -6.10
N ALA A 69 17.09 -16.92 -7.02
CA ALA A 69 18.48 -16.54 -7.24
C ALA A 69 19.14 -15.90 -6.01
N MET A 70 18.41 -15.07 -5.25
CA MET A 70 18.91 -14.48 -4.00
C MET A 70 18.78 -15.41 -2.78
N HIS A 71 18.24 -16.63 -2.94
CA HIS A 71 17.91 -17.55 -1.85
C HIS A 71 17.03 -16.91 -0.75
N ALA A 72 15.99 -16.18 -1.16
CA ALA A 72 15.06 -15.57 -0.24
C ALA A 72 14.36 -16.65 0.63
N PRO A 73 14.14 -16.40 1.94
CA PRO A 73 13.46 -17.33 2.84
C PRO A 73 11.94 -17.31 2.65
N VAL A 74 11.48 -17.47 1.40
CA VAL A 74 10.08 -17.42 0.99
C VAL A 74 9.77 -18.63 0.11
N ALA A 75 8.68 -19.33 0.44
CA ALA A 75 8.15 -20.42 -0.38
C ALA A 75 6.79 -19.99 -0.97
N PHE A 76 6.64 -20.07 -2.29
CA PHE A 76 5.39 -19.67 -2.95
C PHE A 76 4.42 -20.84 -3.08
N GLU A 77 3.22 -20.67 -2.52
CA GLU A 77 2.08 -21.57 -2.72
C GLU A 77 1.16 -20.98 -3.81
N SER A 78 1.26 -21.51 -5.03
CA SER A 78 0.65 -20.88 -6.22
C SER A 78 -0.75 -21.42 -6.53
N TYR A 79 -1.68 -20.50 -6.79
CA TYR A 79 -3.05 -20.81 -7.22
C TYR A 79 -3.40 -20.07 -8.51
N ALA A 80 -3.97 -20.79 -9.47
CA ALA A 80 -4.47 -20.20 -10.70
C ALA A 80 -5.83 -19.55 -10.44
N VAL A 81 -5.87 -18.21 -10.46
CA VAL A 81 -7.10 -17.42 -10.34
C VAL A 81 -7.16 -16.46 -11.52
N HIS A 82 -8.32 -16.41 -12.16
CA HIS A 82 -8.58 -15.59 -13.34
C HIS A 82 -9.77 -14.66 -13.08
N GLY A 83 -9.69 -13.44 -13.59
CA GLY A 83 -10.66 -12.37 -13.35
C GLY A 83 -12.08 -12.62 -13.89
N ASP A 84 -12.23 -13.59 -14.78
CA ASP A 84 -13.51 -14.06 -15.33
C ASP A 84 -14.18 -15.15 -14.48
N MET A 85 -13.51 -15.65 -13.44
CA MET A 85 -14.10 -16.58 -12.49
C MET A 85 -15.25 -15.90 -11.72
N PRO A 86 -16.31 -16.65 -11.35
CA PRO A 86 -17.47 -16.09 -10.66
C PRO A 86 -17.14 -15.60 -9.24
N ALA A 87 -16.15 -16.23 -8.60
CA ALA A 87 -15.67 -15.89 -7.27
C ALA A 87 -14.24 -16.41 -7.08
N VAL A 88 -13.51 -15.83 -6.14
CA VAL A 88 -12.23 -16.37 -5.69
C VAL A 88 -12.47 -17.76 -5.07
N PRO A 89 -11.73 -18.81 -5.49
CA PRO A 89 -11.89 -20.14 -4.90
C PRO A 89 -11.60 -20.11 -3.40
N GLY A 90 -12.44 -20.79 -2.60
CA GLY A 90 -12.34 -20.76 -1.14
C GLY A 90 -10.97 -21.25 -0.62
N GLU A 91 -10.34 -22.21 -1.30
CA GLU A 91 -8.99 -22.68 -0.97
C GLU A 91 -7.92 -21.58 -1.03
N VAL A 92 -8.08 -20.60 -1.93
CA VAL A 92 -7.16 -19.47 -2.07
C VAL A 92 -7.32 -18.53 -0.88
N VAL A 93 -8.56 -18.22 -0.51
CA VAL A 93 -8.87 -17.38 0.66
C VAL A 93 -8.35 -18.04 1.94
N GLU A 94 -8.52 -19.36 2.08
CA GLU A 94 -7.97 -20.12 3.21
C GLU A 94 -6.45 -20.16 3.21
N SER A 95 -5.81 -20.26 2.04
CA SER A 95 -4.35 -20.13 1.91
C SER A 95 -3.88 -18.75 2.38
N ILE A 96 -4.53 -17.66 1.95
CA ILE A 96 -4.18 -16.30 2.39
C ILE A 96 -4.43 -16.14 3.90
N ARG A 97 -5.51 -16.70 4.45
CA ARG A 97 -5.78 -16.68 5.90
C ARG A 97 -4.76 -17.46 6.70
N ARG A 98 -4.21 -18.56 6.17
CA ARG A 98 -3.16 -19.36 6.80
C ARG A 98 -1.80 -18.67 6.72
N ASN A 99 -1.42 -18.22 5.52
CA ASN A 99 -0.10 -17.65 5.22
C ASN A 99 0.01 -16.17 5.61
N LYS A 100 -1.12 -15.48 5.79
CA LYS A 100 -1.26 -14.03 6.09
C LYS A 100 -0.79 -13.09 4.98
N VAL A 101 -0.01 -13.57 4.02
CA VAL A 101 0.59 -12.77 2.96
C VAL A 101 0.33 -13.39 1.60
N CYS A 102 -0.01 -12.54 0.63
CA CYS A 102 -0.15 -12.91 -0.76
C CYS A 102 0.64 -11.96 -1.67
N LEU A 103 1.24 -12.50 -2.71
CA LEU A 103 1.73 -11.74 -3.86
C LEU A 103 0.81 -12.05 -5.04
N LYS A 104 0.30 -11.02 -5.73
CA LYS A 104 -0.59 -11.22 -6.89
C LYS A 104 -0.16 -10.41 -8.11
N GLY A 105 -0.38 -10.99 -9.28
CA GLY A 105 -0.48 -10.25 -10.53
C GLY A 105 -1.84 -9.55 -10.67
N GLY A 106 -2.03 -8.85 -11.78
CA GLY A 106 -3.28 -8.16 -12.08
C GLY A 106 -4.40 -9.16 -12.41
N LEU A 107 -5.58 -9.00 -11.81
CA LEU A 107 -6.78 -9.75 -12.17
C LEU A 107 -7.68 -8.86 -13.02
N ALA A 108 -8.07 -9.35 -14.20
CA ALA A 108 -8.98 -8.64 -15.08
C ALA A 108 -10.34 -8.43 -14.39
N THR A 109 -11.06 -7.39 -14.78
CA THR A 109 -12.44 -7.17 -14.30
C THR A 109 -13.31 -6.96 -15.54
N PRO A 110 -14.30 -7.84 -15.79
CA PRO A 110 -15.21 -7.69 -16.92
C PRO A 110 -15.92 -6.34 -16.89
N LEU A 111 -16.05 -5.68 -18.05
CA LEU A 111 -16.81 -4.43 -18.18
C LEU A 111 -18.28 -4.77 -18.45
N GLY A 112 -19.16 -4.34 -17.54
CA GLY A 112 -20.63 -4.45 -17.70
C GLY A 112 -21.29 -5.43 -16.73
N GLY A 113 -22.32 -4.94 -16.03
CA GLY A 113 -23.46 -5.67 -15.44
C GLY A 113 -23.18 -6.88 -14.53
N GLY A 114 -23.17 -6.66 -13.21
CA GLY A 114 -23.59 -7.65 -12.21
C GLY A 114 -22.53 -8.59 -11.62
N VAL A 115 -21.33 -8.70 -12.20
CA VAL A 115 -20.25 -9.53 -11.62
C VAL A 115 -19.36 -8.67 -10.73
N SER A 116 -19.27 -9.01 -9.44
CA SER A 116 -18.37 -8.34 -8.50
C SER A 116 -16.91 -8.62 -8.85
N SER A 117 -16.10 -7.57 -9.00
CA SER A 117 -14.65 -7.70 -9.25
C SER A 117 -13.99 -8.61 -8.20
N LEU A 118 -13.22 -9.61 -8.63
CA LEU A 118 -12.47 -10.48 -7.72
C LEU A 118 -11.46 -9.69 -6.86
N ASN A 119 -10.90 -8.60 -7.39
CA ASN A 119 -10.05 -7.69 -6.61
C ASN A 119 -10.84 -7.07 -5.45
N LEU A 120 -12.10 -6.67 -5.68
CA LEU A 120 -12.96 -6.13 -4.64
C LEU A 120 -13.39 -7.21 -3.64
N GLN A 121 -13.66 -8.43 -4.13
CA GLN A 121 -13.98 -9.57 -3.27
C GLN A 121 -12.83 -9.85 -2.28
N LEU A 122 -11.58 -9.97 -2.76
CA LEU A 122 -10.41 -10.16 -1.89
C LEU A 122 -10.27 -9.05 -0.84
N ARG A 123 -10.46 -7.79 -1.24
CA ARG A 123 -10.37 -6.63 -0.33
C ARG A 123 -11.40 -6.69 0.78
N LYS A 124 -12.65 -7.05 0.45
CA LYS A 124 -13.75 -7.15 1.42
C LYS A 124 -13.59 -8.39 2.32
N GLU A 125 -13.33 -9.56 1.75
CA GLU A 125 -13.25 -10.82 2.50
C GLU A 125 -12.08 -10.90 3.49
N LEU A 126 -11.00 -10.16 3.20
CA LEU A 126 -9.78 -10.13 4.03
C LEU A 126 -9.64 -8.82 4.83
N ASP A 127 -10.62 -7.91 4.74
CA ASP A 127 -10.62 -6.56 5.32
C ASP A 127 -9.31 -5.79 5.05
N LEU A 128 -8.89 -5.76 3.78
CA LEU A 128 -7.68 -5.07 3.32
C LEU A 128 -7.95 -3.57 3.16
N PHE A 129 -8.17 -2.90 4.29
CA PHE A 129 -8.70 -1.54 4.34
C PHE A 129 -7.78 -0.43 3.83
N ALA A 130 -6.47 -0.67 3.77
CA ALA A 130 -5.49 0.31 3.31
C ALA A 130 -4.84 -0.14 1.99
N SER A 131 -5.05 0.61 0.92
CA SER A 131 -4.26 0.48 -0.31
C SER A 131 -3.10 1.48 -0.28
N LEU A 132 -1.89 1.01 -0.55
CA LEU A 132 -0.66 1.81 -0.51
C LEU A 132 0.04 1.76 -1.86
N VAL A 133 0.42 2.93 -2.36
CA VAL A 133 1.20 3.09 -3.60
C VAL A 133 2.35 4.05 -3.32
N HIS A 134 3.58 3.61 -3.58
CA HIS A 134 4.76 4.44 -3.42
C HIS A 134 5.21 4.96 -4.79
N CYS A 135 4.97 6.25 -5.02
CA CYS A 135 5.29 6.94 -6.26
C CYS A 135 6.58 7.74 -6.07
N SER A 136 7.71 7.20 -6.54
CA SER A 136 9.00 7.88 -6.45
C SER A 136 9.73 7.90 -7.79
N ASN A 137 10.54 8.93 -8.01
CA ASN A 137 11.43 8.95 -9.17
C ASN A 137 12.55 7.93 -8.98
N LEU A 138 12.67 6.99 -9.92
CA LEU A 138 13.80 6.08 -9.96
C LEU A 138 15.03 6.76 -10.56
N PRO A 139 16.23 6.65 -9.95
CA PRO A 139 17.46 7.17 -10.52
C PRO A 139 17.69 6.67 -11.95
N GLY A 140 18.07 7.58 -12.85
CA GLY A 140 18.32 7.28 -14.27
C GLY A 140 17.10 7.08 -15.15
N LEU A 141 15.88 7.07 -14.60
CA LEU A 141 14.65 7.11 -15.38
C LEU A 141 14.23 8.56 -15.65
N PRO A 142 14.27 9.06 -16.90
CA PRO A 142 13.91 10.45 -17.19
C PRO A 142 12.40 10.67 -17.06
N THR A 143 12.03 11.65 -16.23
CA THR A 143 10.64 12.11 -16.01
C THR A 143 10.54 13.62 -16.16
N ARG A 144 9.32 14.15 -16.33
CA ARG A 144 9.10 15.61 -16.42
C ARG A 144 9.38 16.33 -15.10
N HIS A 145 9.12 15.66 -13.98
CA HIS A 145 9.34 16.17 -12.62
C HIS A 145 10.46 15.38 -11.95
N SER A 146 11.18 16.02 -11.04
CA SER A 146 12.27 15.41 -10.26
C SER A 146 12.02 15.61 -8.77
N GLY A 147 12.63 14.76 -7.93
CA GLY A 147 12.47 14.83 -6.48
C GLY A 147 11.08 14.41 -5.99
N VAL A 148 10.33 13.64 -6.79
CA VAL A 148 9.03 13.08 -6.41
C VAL A 148 9.26 11.86 -5.55
N ASP A 149 8.68 11.87 -4.36
CA ASP A 149 8.64 10.75 -3.41
C ASP A 149 7.37 10.87 -2.57
N ILE A 150 6.28 10.33 -3.12
CA ILE A 150 4.92 10.46 -2.59
C ILE A 150 4.40 9.08 -2.24
N VAL A 151 3.79 8.94 -1.06
CA VAL A 151 3.07 7.72 -0.69
C VAL A 151 1.58 8.02 -0.63
N VAL A 152 0.81 7.35 -1.48
CA VAL A 152 -0.66 7.48 -1.49
C VAL A 152 -1.25 6.32 -0.69
N ILE A 153 -2.00 6.67 0.36
CA ILE A 153 -2.69 5.76 1.26
C ILE A 153 -4.19 5.97 1.09
N ARG A 154 -4.84 4.96 0.53
CA ARG A 154 -6.23 5.00 0.10
C ARG A 154 -7.08 4.07 0.98
N GLU A 155 -8.21 4.57 1.45
CA GLU A 155 -9.28 3.75 2.02
C GLU A 155 -9.81 2.77 0.95
N ASN A 156 -9.95 1.50 1.27
CA ASN A 156 -10.09 0.44 0.26
C ASN A 156 -11.32 -0.47 0.43
N THR A 157 -12.24 -0.13 1.35
CA THR A 157 -13.38 -0.96 1.75
C THR A 157 -14.74 -0.27 1.67
N GLU A 158 -14.80 1.06 1.66
CA GLU A 158 -16.06 1.83 1.60
C GLU A 158 -16.05 2.90 0.48
N GLY A 159 -16.87 3.94 0.62
CA GLY A 159 -17.03 5.01 -0.35
C GLY A 159 -17.84 4.58 -1.57
N GLU A 160 -17.43 5.07 -2.73
CA GLU A 160 -18.08 4.82 -4.02
C GLU A 160 -17.93 3.36 -4.49
N TYR A 161 -17.01 2.60 -3.88
CA TYR A 161 -16.77 1.19 -4.18
C TYR A 161 -17.63 0.23 -3.33
N ALA A 162 -18.56 0.77 -2.53
CA ALA A 162 -19.56 -0.04 -1.84
C ALA A 162 -20.42 -0.85 -2.83
N GLY A 163 -20.62 -0.32 -4.04
CA GLY A 163 -21.40 -0.96 -5.11
C GLY A 163 -22.91 -0.89 -4.85
N LEU A 164 -23.35 0.11 -4.09
CA LEU A 164 -24.74 0.33 -3.73
C LEU A 164 -25.41 1.19 -4.79
N GLU A 165 -25.74 0.57 -5.91
CA GLU A 165 -26.37 1.20 -7.06
C GLU A 165 -27.75 0.61 -7.32
N HIS A 166 -28.70 1.46 -7.70
CA HIS A 166 -30.03 1.02 -8.13
C HIS A 166 -30.64 2.02 -9.10
N GLU A 167 -31.52 1.53 -9.97
CA GLU A 167 -32.29 2.35 -10.88
C GLU A 167 -33.67 2.61 -10.25
N VAL A 168 -33.94 3.86 -9.86
CA VAL A 168 -35.18 4.24 -9.16
C VAL A 168 -36.37 4.17 -10.11
N VAL A 169 -36.17 4.71 -11.31
CA VAL A 169 -37.07 4.63 -12.47
C VAL A 169 -36.22 4.53 -13.74
N PRO A 170 -36.74 3.99 -14.86
CA PRO A 170 -35.97 3.86 -16.10
C PRO A 170 -35.26 5.17 -16.50
N GLY A 171 -33.93 5.13 -16.57
CA GLY A 171 -33.05 6.27 -16.87
C GLY A 171 -32.53 7.07 -15.66
N VAL A 172 -32.91 6.71 -14.41
CA VAL A 172 -32.48 7.40 -13.18
C VAL A 172 -31.76 6.43 -12.27
N VAL A 173 -30.42 6.53 -12.25
CA VAL A 173 -29.55 5.66 -11.46
C VAL A 173 -29.01 6.42 -10.25
N GLU A 174 -29.18 5.84 -9.07
CA GLU A 174 -28.58 6.33 -7.84
C GLU A 174 -27.38 5.46 -7.44
N ASN A 175 -26.30 6.11 -7.00
CA ASN A 175 -25.15 5.48 -6.37
C ASN A 175 -24.97 6.05 -4.96
N LEU A 176 -24.97 5.19 -3.94
CA LEU A 176 -24.87 5.58 -2.54
C LEU A 176 -23.42 5.51 -2.05
N LYS A 177 -22.80 6.67 -1.92
CA LYS A 177 -21.49 6.81 -1.25
C LYS A 177 -21.66 6.71 0.26
N VAL A 178 -21.05 5.69 0.86
CA VAL A 178 -21.04 5.48 2.32
C VAL A 178 -19.65 5.76 2.88
N ILE A 179 -19.56 6.71 3.81
CA ILE A 179 -18.35 6.99 4.59
C ILE A 179 -18.67 6.80 6.06
N THR A 180 -17.82 6.07 6.77
CA THR A 180 -18.00 5.79 8.20
C THR A 180 -16.84 6.35 9.02
N LYS A 181 -17.14 6.75 10.26
CA LYS A 181 -16.11 7.24 11.20
C LYS A 181 -15.06 6.15 11.46
N PHE A 182 -15.50 4.89 11.64
CA PHE A 182 -14.60 3.76 11.86
C PHE A 182 -13.57 3.58 10.74
N CYS A 183 -14.00 3.54 9.47
CA CYS A 183 -13.09 3.37 8.34
C CYS A 183 -12.20 4.60 8.13
N SER A 184 -12.73 5.80 8.34
CA SER A 184 -11.98 7.05 8.24
C SER A 184 -10.90 7.17 9.32
N GLU A 185 -11.20 6.79 10.56
CA GLU A 185 -10.23 6.78 11.66
C GLU A 185 -9.13 5.75 11.44
N ARG A 186 -9.47 4.52 11.02
CA ARG A 186 -8.46 3.47 10.81
C ARG A 186 -7.51 3.78 9.66
N ILE A 187 -7.99 4.35 8.55
CA ILE A 187 -7.12 4.72 7.43
C ILE A 187 -6.25 5.93 7.77
N ALA A 188 -6.79 6.92 8.50
CA ALA A 188 -6.02 8.05 9.00
C ALA A 188 -4.93 7.55 9.97
N GLN A 189 -5.28 6.68 10.92
CA GLN A 189 -4.31 6.10 11.84
C GLN A 189 -3.22 5.32 11.10
N TYR A 190 -3.59 4.52 10.10
CA TYR A 190 -2.62 3.83 9.25
C TYR A 190 -1.67 4.82 8.57
N ALA A 191 -2.18 5.91 8.01
CA ALA A 191 -1.37 6.90 7.31
C ALA A 191 -0.40 7.66 8.22
N PHE A 192 -0.85 8.09 9.41
CA PHE A 192 0.00 8.78 10.38
C PHE A 192 1.06 7.85 10.98
N GLU A 193 0.69 6.61 11.30
CA GLU A 193 1.63 5.62 11.81
C GLU A 193 2.65 5.25 10.72
N PHE A 194 2.22 5.04 9.47
CA PHE A 194 3.13 4.85 8.34
C PHE A 194 4.12 6.01 8.23
N ALA A 195 3.62 7.25 8.29
CA ALA A 195 4.44 8.44 8.22
C ALA A 195 5.46 8.51 9.36
N TYR A 196 5.03 8.22 10.59
CA TYR A 196 5.89 8.20 11.77
C TYR A 196 7.02 7.18 11.64
N LEU A 197 6.68 5.94 11.30
CA LEU A 197 7.64 4.84 11.26
C LEU A 197 8.61 4.92 10.07
N ASN A 198 8.19 5.55 8.97
CA ASN A 198 9.02 5.75 7.78
C ASN A 198 9.68 7.14 7.75
N ASN A 199 9.76 7.82 8.90
CA ASN A 199 10.38 9.13 9.06
C ASN A 199 9.85 10.23 8.13
N ARG A 200 8.63 10.08 7.61
CA ARG A 200 7.93 11.08 6.82
C ARG A 200 7.52 12.26 7.72
N LYS A 201 7.37 13.43 7.12
CA LYS A 201 7.19 14.69 7.87
C LYS A 201 5.80 15.28 7.69
N LYS A 202 5.07 14.88 6.65
CA LYS A 202 3.78 15.48 6.34
C LYS A 202 2.75 14.45 5.87
N VAL A 203 1.53 14.59 6.39
CA VAL A 203 0.33 13.87 5.94
C VAL A 203 -0.67 14.89 5.39
N THR A 204 -1.08 14.71 4.13
CA THR A 204 -2.07 15.54 3.46
C THR A 204 -3.36 14.74 3.25
N ALA A 205 -4.49 15.17 3.83
CA ALA A 205 -5.80 14.59 3.56
C ALA A 205 -6.41 15.17 2.28
N VAL A 206 -6.74 14.31 1.32
CA VAL A 206 -7.37 14.70 0.05
C VAL A 206 -8.87 14.45 0.10
N HIS A 207 -9.67 15.47 -0.24
CA HIS A 207 -11.12 15.42 -0.06
C HIS A 207 -11.87 16.28 -1.08
N LYS A 208 -13.20 16.25 -1.04
CA LYS A 208 -14.13 17.11 -1.78
C LYS A 208 -15.25 17.64 -0.86
N ALA A 209 -14.91 17.86 0.42
CA ALA A 209 -15.81 18.36 1.47
C ALA A 209 -16.46 19.73 1.20
N ASN A 210 -15.96 20.51 0.23
CA ASN A 210 -16.65 21.74 -0.21
C ASN A 210 -17.98 21.44 -0.93
N ILE A 211 -18.11 20.25 -1.53
CA ILE A 211 -19.35 19.75 -2.15
C ILE A 211 -20.02 18.74 -1.22
N MET A 212 -19.31 17.68 -0.82
CA MET A 212 -19.83 16.61 0.07
C MET A 212 -19.57 16.95 1.53
N LYS A 213 -20.29 17.95 2.04
CA LYS A 213 -20.07 18.52 3.38
C LYS A 213 -20.13 17.49 4.52
N LEU A 214 -21.01 16.50 4.42
CA LEU A 214 -21.20 15.48 5.45
C LEU A 214 -20.22 14.31 5.29
N ALA A 215 -20.27 13.61 4.14
CA ALA A 215 -19.47 12.41 3.92
C ALA A 215 -17.96 12.69 4.00
N ASP A 216 -17.47 13.65 3.22
CA ASP A 216 -16.05 14.02 3.24
C ASP A 216 -15.70 14.89 4.46
N GLY A 217 -16.69 15.59 5.03
CA GLY A 217 -16.51 16.30 6.30
C GLY A 217 -16.19 15.34 7.45
N LEU A 218 -16.88 14.20 7.53
CA LEU A 218 -16.63 13.15 8.52
C LEU A 218 -15.24 12.52 8.35
N PHE A 219 -14.81 12.30 7.10
CA PHE A 219 -13.46 11.83 6.81
C PHE A 219 -12.40 12.81 7.33
N LEU A 220 -12.57 14.12 7.07
CA LEU A 220 -11.65 15.14 7.55
C LEU A 220 -11.65 15.28 9.07
N GLU A 221 -12.81 15.22 9.71
CA GLU A 221 -12.93 15.21 11.17
C GLU A 221 -12.09 14.08 11.76
N SER A 222 -12.26 12.86 11.24
CA SER A 222 -11.50 11.68 11.66
C SER A 222 -9.99 11.86 11.47
N CYS A 223 -9.57 12.43 10.33
CA CYS A 223 -8.16 12.73 10.06
C CYS A 223 -7.59 13.75 11.07
N ARG A 224 -8.33 14.82 11.38
CA ARG A 224 -7.93 15.84 12.37
C ARG A 224 -7.81 15.24 13.76
N GLU A 225 -8.78 14.42 14.18
CA GLU A 225 -8.75 13.74 15.48
C GLU A 225 -7.51 12.85 15.62
N VAL A 226 -7.19 12.06 14.59
CA VAL A 226 -5.97 11.23 14.58
C VAL A 226 -4.71 12.10 14.57
N ALA A 227 -4.68 13.19 13.81
CA ALA A 227 -3.52 14.09 13.73
C ALA A 227 -3.07 14.62 15.10
N THR A 228 -4.01 14.84 16.03
CA THR A 228 -3.69 15.28 17.40
C THR A 228 -2.79 14.30 18.17
N LYS A 229 -2.79 13.02 17.78
CA LYS A 229 -1.97 11.96 18.39
C LYS A 229 -0.54 11.94 17.85
N TYR A 230 -0.26 12.65 16.77
CA TYR A 230 1.04 12.66 16.07
C TYR A 230 1.59 14.09 15.89
N PRO A 231 1.91 14.82 16.98
CA PRO A 231 2.30 16.23 16.91
C PRO A 231 3.59 16.50 16.13
N GLY A 232 4.43 15.48 15.91
CA GLY A 232 5.65 15.58 15.10
C GLY A 232 5.42 15.52 13.59
N ILE A 233 4.20 15.26 13.13
CA ILE A 233 3.84 15.14 11.71
C ILE A 233 2.97 16.34 11.33
N LYS A 234 3.39 17.08 10.30
CA LYS A 234 2.59 18.18 9.77
C LYS A 234 1.34 17.63 9.10
N TYR A 235 0.18 18.13 9.50
CA TYR A 235 -1.10 17.80 8.86
C TYR A 235 -1.60 18.97 8.02
N ASN A 236 -2.11 18.68 6.83
CA ASN A 236 -2.83 19.64 6.00
C ASN A 236 -3.91 18.96 5.16
N GLU A 237 -4.81 19.76 4.59
CA GLU A 237 -5.95 19.29 3.81
C GLU A 237 -5.92 19.94 2.43
N ILE A 238 -6.37 19.21 1.41
CA ILE A 238 -6.46 19.72 0.04
C ILE A 238 -7.68 19.16 -0.67
N ILE A 239 -8.36 20.02 -1.42
CA ILE A 239 -9.46 19.62 -2.28
C ILE A 239 -8.88 18.85 -3.48
N VAL A 240 -9.49 17.71 -3.86
CA VAL A 240 -8.96 16.76 -4.87
C VAL A 240 -8.67 17.41 -6.22
N ASP A 241 -9.48 18.37 -6.66
CA ASP A 241 -9.27 19.09 -7.93
C ASP A 241 -8.00 19.95 -7.87
N ASN A 242 -7.80 20.71 -6.79
CA ASN A 242 -6.55 21.43 -6.57
C ASN A 242 -5.39 20.44 -6.39
N CYS A 243 -5.61 19.31 -5.72
CA CYS A 243 -4.61 18.26 -5.58
C CYS A 243 -4.09 17.78 -6.94
N CYS A 244 -4.98 17.49 -7.89
CA CYS A 244 -4.61 17.11 -9.25
C CYS A 244 -3.79 18.21 -9.95
N MET A 245 -4.20 19.48 -9.83
CA MET A 245 -3.45 20.62 -10.38
C MET A 245 -2.04 20.74 -9.77
N GLN A 246 -1.94 20.57 -8.45
CA GLN A 246 -0.68 20.63 -7.71
C GLN A 246 0.23 19.46 -8.04
N LEU A 247 -0.30 18.24 -8.22
CA LEU A 247 0.50 17.07 -8.57
C LEU A 247 1.21 17.27 -9.92
N VAL A 248 0.51 17.76 -10.94
CA VAL A 248 1.11 17.97 -12.27
C VAL A 248 1.99 19.22 -12.37
N SER A 249 1.95 20.10 -11.35
CA SER A 249 2.71 21.36 -11.36
C SER A 249 3.92 21.31 -10.43
N LYS A 250 3.71 20.91 -9.18
CA LYS A 250 4.68 20.91 -8.10
C LYS A 250 4.51 19.68 -7.19
N PRO A 251 4.74 18.46 -7.70
CA PRO A 251 4.49 17.21 -6.97
C PRO A 251 5.37 17.03 -5.73
N GLU A 252 6.59 17.56 -5.73
CA GLU A 252 7.57 17.44 -4.62
C GLU A 252 7.10 18.11 -3.32
N GLN A 253 6.01 18.87 -3.39
CA GLN A 253 5.38 19.38 -2.19
C GLN A 253 4.69 18.28 -1.39
N PHE A 254 4.27 17.15 -1.98
CA PHE A 254 3.55 16.10 -1.26
C PHE A 254 4.52 15.09 -0.64
N ASP A 255 4.07 14.45 0.45
CA ASP A 255 4.82 13.41 1.18
C ASP A 255 3.88 12.20 1.34
N VAL A 256 3.23 12.03 2.48
CA VAL A 256 2.14 11.05 2.64
C VAL A 256 0.80 11.69 2.32
N MET A 257 -0.02 11.03 1.52
CA MET A 257 -1.36 11.47 1.15
C MET A 257 -2.38 10.44 1.63
N VAL A 258 -3.38 10.86 2.38
CA VAL A 258 -4.48 9.99 2.83
C VAL A 258 -5.77 10.38 2.14
N THR A 259 -6.50 9.40 1.59
CA THR A 259 -7.68 9.67 0.76
C THR A 259 -8.82 8.68 1.04
N PRO A 260 -10.08 9.10 0.84
CA PRO A 260 -11.18 8.19 0.58
C PRO A 260 -10.95 7.37 -0.69
N ASN A 261 -11.81 6.38 -0.90
CA ASN A 261 -11.62 5.32 -1.87
C ASN A 261 -11.45 5.80 -3.33
N LEU A 262 -12.44 6.50 -3.90
CA LEU A 262 -12.39 6.92 -5.30
C LEU A 262 -11.23 7.86 -5.61
N TYR A 263 -10.97 8.84 -4.75
CA TYR A 263 -9.92 9.83 -4.97
C TYR A 263 -8.53 9.20 -4.94
N GLY A 264 -8.35 8.18 -4.09
CA GLY A 264 -7.09 7.47 -4.00
C GLY A 264 -6.69 6.81 -5.30
N THR A 265 -7.64 6.19 -6.02
CA THR A 265 -7.37 5.63 -7.35
C THR A 265 -6.86 6.71 -8.30
N LEU A 266 -7.53 7.86 -8.36
CA LEU A 266 -7.18 8.94 -9.27
C LEU A 266 -5.81 9.54 -8.94
N VAL A 267 -5.61 9.88 -7.67
CA VAL A 267 -4.37 10.49 -7.15
C VAL A 267 -3.18 9.54 -7.32
N ALA A 268 -3.33 8.25 -6.99
CA ALA A 268 -2.28 7.26 -7.15
C ALA A 268 -1.86 7.09 -8.62
N ASN A 269 -2.81 7.04 -9.55
CA ASN A 269 -2.50 6.93 -10.98
C ASN A 269 -1.81 8.19 -11.53
N VAL A 270 -2.26 9.38 -11.12
CA VAL A 270 -1.62 10.64 -11.51
C VAL A 270 -0.19 10.71 -10.96
N ALA A 271 0.00 10.41 -9.67
CA ALA A 271 1.31 10.40 -9.02
C ALA A 271 2.24 9.35 -9.67
N ALA A 272 1.73 8.16 -9.99
CA ALA A 272 2.48 7.12 -10.68
C ALA A 272 2.93 7.59 -12.08
N GLY A 273 2.03 8.20 -12.86
CA GLY A 273 2.34 8.76 -14.18
C GLY A 273 3.41 9.85 -14.13
N ILE A 274 3.39 10.69 -13.10
CA ILE A 274 4.39 11.74 -12.86
C ILE A 274 5.76 11.15 -12.49
N ALA A 275 5.77 10.11 -11.66
CA ALA A 275 6.98 9.56 -11.08
C ALA A 275 7.75 8.59 -12.00
N GLY A 276 7.14 8.08 -13.07
CA GLY A 276 7.80 7.17 -14.01
C GLY A 276 6.87 6.22 -14.78
N GLY A 277 5.57 6.22 -14.46
CA GLY A 277 4.57 5.32 -15.03
C GLY A 277 4.26 4.12 -14.14
N SER A 278 3.12 3.47 -14.37
CA SER A 278 2.66 2.35 -13.53
C SER A 278 3.57 1.13 -13.54
N GLY A 279 4.38 0.95 -14.59
CA GLY A 279 5.29 -0.19 -14.76
C GLY A 279 6.41 -0.27 -13.71
N VAL A 280 6.65 0.81 -12.96
CA VAL A 280 7.70 0.87 -11.93
C VAL A 280 7.21 1.26 -10.54
N MET A 281 5.89 1.46 -10.35
CA MET A 281 5.35 1.87 -9.05
C MET A 281 4.87 0.67 -8.24
N PRO A 282 5.51 0.38 -7.08
CA PRO A 282 5.08 -0.72 -6.23
C PRO A 282 3.85 -0.36 -5.40
N GLY A 283 3.15 -1.38 -4.93
CA GLY A 283 2.05 -1.19 -4.00
C GLY A 283 1.59 -2.45 -3.28
N GLY A 284 0.51 -2.28 -2.54
CA GLY A 284 -0.13 -3.36 -1.81
C GLY A 284 -1.42 -2.94 -1.13
N ASN A 285 -2.16 -3.92 -0.65
CA ASN A 285 -3.37 -3.76 0.13
C ASN A 285 -3.14 -4.44 1.48
N VAL A 286 -3.34 -3.72 2.57
CA VAL A 286 -3.02 -4.14 3.92
C VAL A 286 -4.28 -4.06 4.76
N GLY A 287 -4.56 -5.15 5.47
CA GLY A 287 -5.58 -5.25 6.50
C GLY A 287 -4.97 -5.41 7.88
N GLN A 288 -5.80 -5.73 8.86
CA GLN A 288 -5.32 -5.98 10.22
C GLN A 288 -4.45 -7.23 10.32
N ASP A 289 -4.90 -8.31 9.67
CA ASP A 289 -4.30 -9.65 9.80
C ASP A 289 -3.67 -10.15 8.49
N HIS A 290 -3.96 -9.50 7.36
CA HIS A 290 -3.58 -9.98 6.03
C HIS A 290 -2.95 -8.85 5.19
N ALA A 291 -2.06 -9.21 4.27
CA ALA A 291 -1.49 -8.28 3.30
C ALA A 291 -1.41 -8.93 1.91
N ILE A 292 -1.76 -8.16 0.88
CA ILE A 292 -1.64 -8.55 -0.53
C ILE A 292 -0.78 -7.53 -1.26
N PHE A 293 0.38 -7.96 -1.76
CA PHE A 293 1.30 -7.12 -2.54
C PHE A 293 1.04 -7.29 -4.03
N GLU A 294 1.01 -6.17 -4.76
CA GLU A 294 0.69 -6.12 -6.17
C GLU A 294 1.23 -4.83 -6.80
N GLN A 295 1.19 -4.71 -8.13
CA GLN A 295 1.55 -3.47 -8.80
C GLN A 295 0.68 -2.31 -8.28
N GLY A 296 1.31 -1.20 -7.89
CA GLY A 296 0.63 -0.13 -7.15
C GLY A 296 -0.36 0.67 -8.00
N ALA A 297 -0.07 0.82 -9.29
CA ALA A 297 -0.99 1.42 -10.24
C ALA A 297 -1.32 0.42 -11.35
N SER A 298 -2.61 0.31 -11.67
CA SER A 298 -3.06 -0.47 -12.82
C SER A 298 -3.04 0.42 -14.06
N ALA A 299 -2.07 0.22 -14.95
CA ALA A 299 -2.30 0.57 -16.34
C ALA A 299 -3.37 -0.40 -16.86
N GLY A 300 -4.31 0.07 -17.68
CA GLY A 300 -5.33 -0.75 -18.36
C GLY A 300 -4.79 -1.85 -19.31
N ASN A 301 -3.56 -2.31 -19.08
CA ASN A 301 -2.87 -3.43 -19.70
C ASN A 301 -3.14 -4.76 -19.00
N VAL A 302 -3.89 -4.78 -17.87
CA VAL A 302 -4.36 -6.03 -17.27
C VAL A 302 -5.22 -6.76 -18.31
N GLY A 303 -4.72 -7.90 -18.77
CA GLY A 303 -5.35 -8.68 -19.84
C GLY A 303 -4.95 -8.31 -21.27
N ASN A 304 -3.94 -7.48 -21.53
CA ASN A 304 -3.48 -7.20 -22.91
C ASN A 304 -2.72 -8.40 -23.51
N PRO A 305 -3.33 -9.19 -24.42
CA PRO A 305 -2.73 -10.45 -24.89
C PRO A 305 -1.48 -10.22 -25.73
N LYS A 306 -1.40 -9.07 -26.42
CA LYS A 306 -0.28 -8.74 -27.31
C LYS A 306 1.04 -8.57 -26.56
N ILE A 307 1.01 -8.02 -25.34
CA ILE A 307 2.23 -7.83 -24.53
C ILE A 307 2.72 -9.18 -23.98
N MET A 308 1.77 -10.06 -23.63
CA MET A 308 2.07 -11.42 -23.19
C MET A 308 2.78 -12.23 -24.27
N GLU A 309 2.25 -12.22 -25.49
CA GLU A 309 2.85 -12.91 -26.65
C GLU A 309 4.26 -12.40 -26.94
N GLN A 310 4.51 -11.12 -26.73
CA GLN A 310 5.81 -10.49 -26.97
C GLN A 310 6.83 -10.72 -25.87
N LYS A 311 6.42 -11.19 -24.68
CA LYS A 311 7.30 -11.33 -23.49
C LYS A 311 8.06 -10.04 -23.15
N LYS A 312 7.42 -8.88 -23.33
CA LYS A 312 7.99 -7.54 -23.12
C LYS A 312 7.30 -6.75 -21.99
N ALA A 313 6.75 -7.47 -21.00
CA ALA A 313 6.16 -6.85 -19.82
C ALA A 313 7.26 -6.31 -18.88
N ASN A 314 7.02 -5.16 -18.26
CA ASN A 314 7.93 -4.60 -17.27
C ASN A 314 7.71 -5.26 -15.89
N PRO A 315 8.71 -5.97 -15.32
CA PRO A 315 8.56 -6.64 -14.02
C PRO A 315 8.83 -5.72 -12.82
N VAL A 316 9.37 -4.51 -13.04
CA VAL A 316 9.94 -3.65 -11.99
C VAL A 316 8.94 -3.33 -10.88
N ALA A 317 7.71 -2.91 -11.21
CA ALA A 317 6.69 -2.60 -10.20
C ALA A 317 6.42 -3.78 -9.26
N LEU A 318 6.35 -5.00 -9.79
CA LEU A 318 6.06 -6.17 -8.96
C LEU A 318 7.31 -6.66 -8.20
N LEU A 319 8.51 -6.52 -8.78
CA LEU A 319 9.77 -6.73 -8.05
C LEU A 319 9.87 -5.81 -6.83
N LEU A 320 9.62 -4.51 -7.01
CA LEU A 320 9.61 -3.54 -5.91
C LEU A 320 8.46 -3.82 -4.91
N SER A 321 7.30 -4.27 -5.38
CA SER A 321 6.20 -4.69 -4.48
C SER A 321 6.57 -5.94 -3.67
N SER A 322 7.40 -6.82 -4.24
CA SER A 322 7.94 -7.98 -3.54
C SER A 322 9.02 -7.60 -2.52
N ALA A 323 9.76 -6.50 -2.74
CA ALA A 323 10.60 -5.91 -1.69
C ALA A 323 9.76 -5.36 -0.53
N MET A 324 8.62 -4.71 -0.83
CA MET A 324 7.65 -4.32 0.21
C MET A 324 7.13 -5.54 1.00
N MET A 325 6.83 -6.64 0.29
CA MET A 325 6.45 -7.90 0.91
C MET A 325 7.54 -8.46 1.84
N LEU A 326 8.80 -8.46 1.40
CA LEU A 326 9.93 -8.93 2.20
C LEU A 326 10.11 -8.09 3.47
N ARG A 327 9.93 -6.77 3.41
CA ARG A 327 9.94 -5.92 4.62
C ARG A 327 8.79 -6.24 5.57
N HIS A 328 7.59 -6.50 5.03
CA HIS A 328 6.45 -6.94 5.83
C HIS A 328 6.71 -8.29 6.50
N LEU A 329 7.37 -9.21 5.79
CA LEU A 329 7.79 -10.53 6.27
C LEU A 329 9.05 -10.53 7.14
N GLN A 330 9.62 -9.36 7.44
CA GLN A 330 10.75 -9.21 8.37
C GLN A 330 12.11 -9.63 7.80
N PHE A 331 12.26 -9.48 6.49
CA PHE A 331 13.48 -9.76 5.74
C PHE A 331 14.04 -8.48 5.08
N PRO A 332 14.41 -7.44 5.86
CA PRO A 332 14.83 -6.15 5.31
C PRO A 332 16.10 -6.25 4.46
N SER A 333 17.07 -7.10 4.83
CA SER A 333 18.30 -7.29 4.04
C SER A 333 18.02 -7.80 2.63
N PHE A 334 17.08 -8.74 2.48
CA PHE A 334 16.65 -9.25 1.17
C PHE A 334 15.90 -8.18 0.38
N ALA A 335 15.06 -7.38 1.05
CA ALA A 335 14.35 -6.27 0.41
C ALA A 335 15.34 -5.20 -0.10
N ASP A 336 16.30 -4.80 0.72
CA ASP A 336 17.28 -3.76 0.39
C ASP A 336 18.22 -4.20 -0.74
N ARG A 337 18.64 -5.48 -0.75
CA ARG A 337 19.40 -6.07 -1.86
C ARG A 337 18.62 -6.02 -3.18
N LEU A 338 17.35 -6.44 -3.15
CA LEU A 338 16.49 -6.41 -4.33
C LEU A 338 16.26 -4.99 -4.87
N GLU A 339 15.94 -4.03 -3.98
CA GLU A 339 15.74 -2.64 -4.40
C GLU A 339 17.02 -2.01 -4.93
N THR A 340 18.17 -2.30 -4.33
CA THR A 340 19.47 -1.82 -4.81
C THR A 340 19.77 -2.35 -6.21
N ALA A 341 19.59 -3.66 -6.43
CA ALA A 341 19.79 -4.28 -7.74
C ALA A 341 18.87 -3.70 -8.82
N VAL A 342 17.57 -3.55 -8.52
CA VAL A 342 16.60 -2.93 -9.43
C VAL A 342 16.97 -1.48 -9.74
N ASN A 343 17.30 -0.68 -8.72
CA ASN A 343 17.70 0.71 -8.91
C ASN A 343 18.97 0.83 -9.76
N GLN A 344 19.95 -0.06 -9.56
CA GLN A 344 21.16 -0.10 -10.36
C GLN A 344 20.84 -0.36 -11.83
N VAL A 345 20.09 -1.42 -12.15
CA VAL A 345 19.74 -1.79 -13.53
C VAL A 345 18.99 -0.67 -14.25
N ILE A 346 18.03 -0.03 -13.57
CA ILE A 346 17.28 1.10 -14.14
C ILE A 346 18.18 2.33 -14.33
N SER A 347 19.09 2.59 -13.38
CA SER A 347 19.99 3.74 -13.45
C SER A 347 21.04 3.63 -14.56
N GLU A 348 21.53 2.42 -14.85
CA GLU A 348 22.45 2.14 -15.95
C GLU A 348 21.78 2.34 -17.32
N GLY A 349 20.45 2.14 -17.39
CA GLY A 349 19.65 2.41 -18.56
C GLY A 349 19.87 1.46 -19.75
N LYS A 350 20.68 0.41 -19.58
CA LYS A 350 20.98 -0.59 -20.62
C LYS A 350 19.82 -1.55 -20.87
N TYR A 351 19.16 -2.01 -19.81
CA TYR A 351 18.05 -2.97 -19.87
C TYR A 351 16.75 -2.27 -19.50
N LYS A 352 16.03 -1.80 -20.52
CA LYS A 352 14.78 -1.06 -20.36
C LYS A 352 13.70 -1.66 -21.24
N THR A 353 12.54 -1.92 -20.66
CA THR A 353 11.34 -2.30 -21.41
C THR A 353 10.78 -1.13 -22.20
N LYS A 354 9.85 -1.43 -23.11
CA LYS A 354 9.26 -0.45 -24.03
C LYS A 354 8.58 0.74 -23.35
N ASP A 355 7.91 0.52 -22.23
CA ASP A 355 7.27 1.56 -21.43
C ASP A 355 8.27 2.53 -20.79
N LEU A 356 9.53 2.12 -20.62
CA LEU A 356 10.64 2.95 -20.15
C LEU A 356 11.50 3.51 -21.29
N GLY A 357 11.04 3.37 -22.53
CA GLY A 357 11.73 3.86 -23.73
C GLY A 357 12.89 3.00 -24.22
N GLY A 358 12.96 1.72 -23.81
CA GLY A 358 13.90 0.74 -24.37
C GLY A 358 13.21 -0.31 -25.25
N ASP A 359 13.89 -1.44 -25.50
CA ASP A 359 13.33 -2.56 -26.26
C ASP A 359 13.61 -3.94 -25.63
N SER A 360 14.12 -3.96 -24.40
CA SER A 360 14.43 -5.19 -23.68
C SER A 360 13.16 -5.99 -23.38
N SER A 361 13.31 -7.31 -23.44
CA SER A 361 12.34 -8.29 -22.97
C SER A 361 12.26 -8.32 -21.44
N THR A 362 11.21 -8.95 -20.92
CA THR A 362 11.06 -9.19 -19.48
C THR A 362 12.27 -9.98 -18.94
N GLN A 363 12.72 -11.00 -19.66
CA GLN A 363 13.82 -11.86 -19.22
C GLN A 363 15.15 -11.11 -19.16
N GLU A 364 15.47 -10.28 -20.16
CA GLU A 364 16.71 -9.50 -20.14
C GLU A 364 16.80 -8.55 -18.93
N VAL A 365 15.66 -7.99 -18.50
CA VAL A 365 15.60 -7.18 -17.28
C VAL A 365 15.79 -8.05 -16.03
N VAL A 366 15.18 -9.24 -15.99
CA VAL A 366 15.34 -10.20 -14.87
C VAL A 366 16.78 -10.66 -14.74
N ASP A 367 17.41 -11.08 -15.83
CA ASP A 367 18.80 -11.54 -15.86
C ASP A 367 19.75 -10.44 -15.39
N ALA A 368 19.50 -9.20 -15.81
CA ALA A 368 20.28 -8.04 -15.37
C ALA A 368 20.10 -7.76 -13.87
N VAL A 369 18.88 -7.87 -13.34
CA VAL A 369 18.62 -7.72 -11.90
C VAL A 369 19.32 -8.83 -11.14
N ILE A 370 19.24 -10.09 -11.59
CA ILE A 370 19.91 -11.22 -10.95
C ILE A 370 21.43 -11.02 -10.93
N ALA A 371 22.02 -10.55 -12.04
CA ALA A 371 23.44 -10.25 -12.11
C ALA A 371 23.88 -9.10 -11.17
N ALA A 372 22.95 -8.24 -10.75
CA ALA A 372 23.19 -7.15 -9.81
C ALA A 372 22.86 -7.49 -8.34
N LEU A 373 22.42 -8.73 -8.06
CA LEU A 373 22.22 -9.23 -6.69
C LEU A 373 23.56 -9.63 -6.09
N ASP A 374 24.33 -8.65 -5.61
CA ASP A 374 25.54 -8.90 -4.81
C ASP A 374 25.25 -9.65 -3.50
#